data_AF-R2QMQ7-F1
#
_entry.id   AF-R2QMQ7-F1
#
_cell.length_a   1.000
_cell.length_b   1.000
_cell.length_c   1.000
_cell.angle_alpha   90.00
_cell.angle_beta   90.00
_cell.angle_gamma   90.00
#
_symmetry.space_group_name_H-M   'P 1'
#
loop_
_entity.id
_entity.type
_entity.pdbx_description
1 polymer ?
#
loop_
_entity_poly.entity_id
_entity_poly.type
_entity_poly.pdbx_seq_one_letter_code
_entity_poly.pdbx_strand_id
1 'polypeptide(L)' 'MSTVTFRLSDDEKEFMQKMADFNGLSLSELARTKILESLEDQIDLETYNKLMKEHQTKDESISHAEMMKELGL' A
#
# COMPACT_ATOMS: atom_id res chain seq x y z
N MET A 1 7.93 19.50 12.70
CA MET A 1 7.32 19.35 11.37
C MET A 1 8.44 19.45 10.35
N SER A 2 8.46 18.54 9.37
CA SER A 2 9.44 18.55 8.28
C SER A 2 8.71 18.94 6.99
N THR A 3 9.31 19.84 6.21
CA THR A 3 8.76 20.33 4.95
C THR A 3 9.52 19.73 3.79
N VAL A 4 8.81 19.32 2.74
CA VAL A 4 9.38 18.88 1.48
C VAL A 4 8.82 19.78 0.38
N THR A 5 9.69 20.24 -0.51
CA THR A 5 9.30 21.08 -1.66
C THR A 5 9.57 20.33 -2.94
N PHE A 6 8.56 20.25 -3.80
CA PHE A 6 8.68 19.65 -5.13
C PHE A 6 8.55 20.74 -6.20
N ARG A 7 9.30 20.60 -7.28
CA ARG A 7 9.09 21.39 -8.49
C ARG A 7 8.14 20.61 -9.40
N LEU A 8 7.08 21.28 -9.82
CA LEU A 8 6.08 20.76 -10.75
C LEU A 8 5.98 21.73 -11.91
N SER A 9 5.66 21.21 -13.09
CA SER A 9 5.09 22.00 -14.17
C SER A 9 3.69 22.51 -13.78
N ASP A 10 3.20 23.51 -14.52
CA ASP A 10 1.86 24.05 -14.31
C ASP A 10 0.78 22.97 -14.55
N ASP A 11 0.97 22.13 -15.57
CA ASP A 11 0.05 21.04 -15.91
C ASP A 11 -0.01 19.96 -14.81
N GLU A 12 1.15 19.54 -14.29
CA GLU A 12 1.21 18.58 -13.17
C GLU A 12 0.52 19.13 -11.93
N LYS A 13 0.77 20.40 -11.62
CA LYS A 13 0.13 21.06 -10.48
C LYS A 13 -1.38 21.14 -10.64
N GLU A 14 -1.88 21.53 -11.82
CA GLU A 14 -3.31 21.60 -12.10
C GLU A 14 -3.97 20.22 -11.98
N PHE A 15 -3.35 19.20 -12.56
CA PHE A 15 -3.84 17.83 -12.46
C PHE A 15 -3.91 17.36 -11.00
N MET A 16 -2.81 17.50 -10.26
CA MET A 16 -2.78 17.07 -8.86
C MET A 16 -3.78 17.85 -8.00
N GLN A 17 -3.99 19.15 -8.26
CA GLN A 17 -4.99 19.95 -7.55
C GLN A 17 -6.41 19.44 -7.81
N LYS A 18 -6.77 19.18 -9.07
CA LYS A 18 -8.08 18.60 -9.42
C LYS A 18 -8.32 17.26 -8.74
N MET A 19 -7.27 16.43 -8.67
CA MET A 19 -7.35 15.15 -7.97
C MET A 19 -7.52 15.33 -6.46
N ALA A 20 -6.84 16.30 -5.85
CA ALA A 20 -6.98 16.59 -4.43
C ALA A 20 -8.42 17.06 -4.12
N ASP A 21 -8.93 17.99 -4.92
CA ASP A 21 -10.30 18.53 -4.80
C ASP A 21 -11.35 17.41 -4.97
N PHE A 22 -11.17 16.54 -5.96
CA PHE A 22 -12.04 15.38 -6.19
C PHE A 22 -12.09 14.43 -4.99
N ASN A 23 -10.97 14.24 -4.30
CA ASN A 23 -10.89 13.40 -3.11
C ASN A 23 -11.25 14.15 -1.82
N GLY A 24 -11.55 15.46 -1.88
CA GLY A 24 -11.80 16.29 -0.70
C GLY A 24 -10.58 16.46 0.21
N LEU A 25 -9.37 16.36 -0.33
CA LEU A 25 -8.10 16.46 0.39
C LEU A 25 -7.33 17.71 -0.01
N SER A 26 -6.39 18.17 0.83
CA SER A 26 -5.38 19.11 0.39
C SER A 26 -4.34 18.44 -0.52
N LEU A 27 -3.66 19.23 -1.34
CA LEU A 27 -2.60 18.74 -2.23
C LEU A 27 -1.48 18.02 -1.47
N SER A 28 -1.12 18.52 -0.28
CA SER A 28 -0.08 17.94 0.57
C SER A 28 -0.52 16.62 1.21
N GLU A 29 -1.80 16.49 1.58
CA GLU A 29 -2.36 15.24 2.09
C GLU A 29 -2.42 14.20 0.98
N LEU A 30 -2.94 14.55 -0.19
CA LEU A 30 -2.97 13.65 -1.35
C LEU A 30 -1.57 13.13 -1.68
N ALA A 31 -0.59 14.03 -1.80
CA ALA A 31 0.78 13.66 -2.14
C ALA A 31 1.41 12.76 -1.07
N ARG A 32 1.28 13.12 0.22
CA ARG A 32 1.82 12.31 1.32
C ARG A 32 1.21 10.92 1.33
N THR A 33 -0.10 10.82 1.28
CA THR A 33 -0.83 9.55 1.37
C THR A 33 -0.46 8.65 0.19
N LYS A 34 -0.53 9.18 -1.04
CA LYS A 34 -0.24 8.37 -2.23
C LYS A 34 1.21 7.91 -2.32
N ILE A 35 2.16 8.72 -1.88
CA ILE A 35 3.57 8.30 -1.83
C ILE A 35 3.75 7.18 -0.81
N LEU A 36 3.18 7.30 0.40
CA LEU A 36 3.33 6.27 1.44
C LEU A 36 2.63 4.97 1.05
N GLU A 37 1.37 5.04 0.60
CA GLU A 37 0.61 3.87 0.11
C GLU A 37 1.39 3.15 -1.00
N SER A 38 1.92 3.90 -1.98
CA SER A 38 2.66 3.31 -3.09
C SER A 38 3.96 2.60 -2.65
N LEU A 39 4.62 3.09 -1.59
CA LEU A 39 5.81 2.46 -1.04
C LEU A 39 5.45 1.23 -0.19
N GLU A 40 4.37 1.31 0.58
CA GLU A 40 3.84 0.19 1.37
C GLU A 40 3.39 -0.96 0.45
N ASP A 41 2.65 -0.66 -0.62
CA ASP A 41 2.22 -1.63 -1.63
C ASP A 41 3.41 -2.39 -2.26
N GLN A 42 4.53 -1.70 -2.49
CA GLN A 42 5.76 -2.31 -3.01
C GLN A 42 6.37 -3.29 -2.01
N ILE A 43 6.45 -2.91 -0.73
CA ILE A 43 6.98 -3.76 0.34
C ILE A 43 6.07 -4.98 0.55
N ASP A 44 4.75 -4.78 0.54
CA ASP A 44 3.76 -5.83 0.69
C ASP A 44 3.86 -6.84 -0.46
N LEU A 45 4.00 -6.35 -1.70
CA LEU A 45 4.16 -7.22 -2.88
C LEU A 45 5.46 -8.02 -2.83
N GLU A 46 6.58 -7.40 -2.46
CA GLU A 46 7.85 -8.11 -2.29
C GLU A 46 7.76 -9.19 -1.20
N THR A 47 7.13 -8.86 -0.07
CA THR A 47 6.91 -9.77 1.05
C THR A 47 6.05 -10.96 0.64
N TYR A 48 4.93 -10.69 -0.03
CA TYR A 48 4.06 -11.72 -0.60
C TYR A 48 4.84 -12.65 -1.54
N ASN A 49 5.57 -12.10 -2.51
CA ASN A 49 6.31 -12.90 -3.49
C ASN A 49 7.33 -13.83 -2.83
N LYS A 50 8.04 -13.34 -1.79
CA LYS A 50 8.98 -14.14 -1.01
C LYS A 50 8.26 -15.29 -0.30
N LEU A 51 7.24 -14.98 0.49
CA LEU A 51 6.52 -15.97 1.29
C LEU A 51 5.79 -16.99 0.40
N MET A 52 5.24 -16.56 -0.73
CA MET A 52 4.57 -17.44 -1.68
C MET A 52 5.55 -18.42 -2.32
N LYS A 53 6.79 -18.00 -2.60
CA LYS A 53 7.83 -18.91 -3.10
C LYS A 53 8.24 -19.96 -2.05
N GLU A 54 8.34 -19.56 -0.79
CA GLU A 54 8.59 -20.48 0.33
C GLU A 54 7.43 -21.47 0.48
N HIS A 55 6.18 -20.99 0.42
CA HIS A 55 4.96 -21.78 0.47
C HIS A 55 4.84 -22.79 -0.68
N GLN A 56 5.18 -22.40 -1.91
CA GLN A 56 5.21 -23.32 -3.06
C GLN A 56 6.23 -24.46 -2.88
N THR A 57 7.28 -24.22 -2.09
CA THR A 57 8.28 -25.24 -1.77
C THR A 57 7.80 -26.16 -0.65
N LYS A 58 7.08 -25.60 0.33
CA LYS A 58 6.51 -26.31 1.46
C LYS A 58 5.14 -25.72 1.81
N ASP A 59 4.10 -26.42 1.36
CA ASP A 59 2.72 -26.06 1.68
C ASP A 59 2.43 -26.46 3.14
N GLU A 60 2.09 -25.47 3.96
CA GLU A 60 1.67 -25.64 5.35
C GLU A 60 0.20 -25.24 5.53
N SER A 61 -0.58 -25.18 4.44
CA SER A 61 -2.01 -24.92 4.48
C SER A 61 -2.73 -26.05 5.21
N ILE A 62 -3.60 -25.66 6.14
CA ILE A 62 -4.50 -26.56 6.84
C ILE A 62 -5.93 -26.27 6.42
N SER A 63 -6.80 -27.26 6.52
CA SER A 63 -8.23 -27.05 6.29
C SER A 63 -8.81 -26.10 7.34
N HIS A 64 -9.94 -25.46 7.02
CA HIS A 64 -10.63 -24.60 7.98
C HIS A 64 -10.99 -25.34 9.28
N ALA A 65 -11.35 -26.61 9.21
CA ALA A 65 -11.65 -27.43 10.38
C ALA A 65 -10.41 -27.67 11.27
N GLU A 66 -9.25 -27.92 10.66
CA GLU A 66 -7.97 -28.05 11.38
C GLU A 66 -7.55 -26.72 12.02
N MET A 67 -7.72 -25.60 11.31
CA MET A 67 -7.47 -24.26 11.83
C MET A 67 -8.33 -23.96 13.07
N MET A 68 -9.63 -24.24 13.02
CA MET A 68 -10.54 -24.03 14.15
C MET A 68 -10.11 -24.87 15.36
N LYS A 69 -9.73 -26.13 15.12
CA LYS A 69 -9.19 -27.02 16.15
C LYS A 69 -7.90 -26.48 16.78
N GLU A 70 -6.96 -25.94 15.99
CA GLU A 70 -5.73 -25.33 16.49
C GLU A 70 -5.98 -24.06 17.31
N LEU A 71 -6.99 -23.27 16.93
CA LEU A 71 -7.39 -22.04 17.65
C LEU A 71 -8.28 -22.30 18.87
N GLY A 72 -8.71 -23.55 19.09
CA GLY A 72 -9.59 -23.93 20.20
C GLY A 72 -11.04 -23.44 20.04
N LEU A 73 -11.49 -23.26 18.79
CA LEU A 73 -12.83 -22.81 18.42
C LEU A 73 -13.70 -23.94 17.86
#